data_AF-A0A2D6NGJ3-F1
#
_entry.id   AF-A0A2D6NGJ3-F1
#
_cell.length_a   1.000
_cell.length_b   1.000
_cell.length_c   1.000
_cell.angle_alpha   90.00
_cell.angle_beta   90.00
_cell.angle_gamma   90.00
#
_symmetry.space_group_name_H-M   'P 1'
#
loop_
_entity.id
_entity.type
_entity.pdbx_description
1 polymer ?
#
loop_
_entity_poly.entity_id
_entity_poly.type
_entity_poly.pdbx_seq_one_letter_code
_entity_poly.pdbx_strand_id
1 'polypeptide(L)'
;IKQLKKIGVKVTIKPKITVQNIVASGAINLDLNLNTLSLELENTEYEPEQFPGLVYKLEKPTATFLLFSNGKLVCTGTKNKAELDDSIIQLNRNVRAALKRIKEMQKRKAEEDEF
;
A
#
# COMPACT_ATOMS: atom_id res chain seq x y z
N ILE A 1 -12.59 29.52 8.88
CA ILE A 1 -13.52 30.68 8.74
C ILE A 1 -13.79 31.40 10.06
N LYS A 2 -14.22 30.71 11.14
CA LYS A 2 -14.53 31.37 12.43
C LYS A 2 -13.34 32.17 13.00
N GLN A 3 -12.13 31.59 12.99
CA GLN A 3 -10.91 32.28 13.43
C GLN A 3 -10.52 33.44 12.50
N LEU A 4 -10.61 33.27 11.18
CA LEU A 4 -10.35 34.35 10.20
C LEU A 4 -11.28 35.56 10.41
N LYS A 5 -12.56 35.33 10.72
CA LYS A 5 -13.51 36.42 11.05
C LYS A 5 -13.12 37.16 12.33
N LYS A 6 -12.53 36.49 13.33
CA LYS A 6 -12.10 37.12 14.60
C LYS A 6 -10.93 38.10 14.43
N ILE A 7 -10.10 37.92 13.40
CA ILE A 7 -8.97 38.81 13.08
C ILE A 7 -9.33 39.84 11.99
N GLY A 8 -10.62 40.06 11.73
CA GLY A 8 -11.10 41.08 10.78
C GLY A 8 -11.13 40.68 9.30
N VAL A 9 -10.76 39.43 8.97
CA VAL A 9 -10.81 38.97 7.57
C VAL A 9 -12.24 38.69 7.15
N LYS A 10 -12.75 39.47 6.19
CA LYS A 10 -14.07 39.28 5.57
C LYS A 10 -14.01 38.19 4.50
N VAL A 11 -14.46 36.99 4.85
CA VAL A 11 -14.63 35.89 3.89
C VAL A 11 -15.98 36.04 3.18
N THR A 12 -15.95 36.43 1.91
CA THR A 12 -17.14 36.69 1.08
C THR A 12 -17.58 35.47 0.26
N ILE A 13 -16.65 34.55 -0.01
CA ILE A 13 -16.89 33.33 -0.80
C ILE A 13 -17.11 32.11 0.10
N LYS A 14 -17.98 31.18 -0.33
CA LYS A 14 -18.08 29.86 0.29
C LYS A 14 -16.90 29.01 -0.21
N PRO A 15 -15.97 28.58 0.65
CA PRO A 15 -14.83 27.80 0.20
C PRO A 15 -15.28 26.42 -0.30
N LYS A 16 -14.73 26.01 -1.44
CA LYS A 16 -14.87 24.64 -1.94
C LYS A 16 -13.92 23.73 -1.17
N ILE A 17 -14.46 22.68 -0.56
CA ILE A 17 -13.65 21.66 0.12
C ILE A 17 -13.43 20.51 -0.86
N THR A 18 -12.17 20.16 -1.09
CA THR A 18 -11.77 19.02 -1.93
C THR A 18 -10.77 18.17 -1.18
N VAL A 19 -11.02 16.86 -1.14
CA VAL A 19 -10.07 15.89 -0.59
C VAL A 19 -8.92 15.75 -1.58
N GLN A 20 -7.68 15.94 -1.11
CA GLN A 20 -6.47 15.84 -1.93
C GLN A 20 -5.79 14.48 -1.79
N ASN A 21 -5.85 13.90 -0.59
CA ASN A 21 -5.27 12.61 -0.29
C ASN A 21 -5.96 12.01 0.93
N ILE A 22 -6.09 10.69 0.93
CA ILE A 22 -6.50 9.86 2.05
C ILE A 22 -5.31 8.97 2.40
N VAL A 23 -4.97 8.93 3.68
CA VAL A 23 -4.01 7.98 4.24
C VAL A 23 -4.78 7.02 5.14
N ALA A 24 -4.63 5.73 4.89
CA ALA A 24 -5.24 4.67 5.68
C ALA A 24 -4.15 3.71 6.20
N SER A 25 -4.38 3.12 7.36
CA SER A 25 -3.52 2.08 7.93
C SER A 25 -4.34 0.83 8.21
N GLY A 26 -3.68 -0.33 8.19
CA GLY A 26 -4.33 -1.62 8.41
C GLY A 26 -3.31 -2.74 8.62
N ALA A 27 -3.79 -3.98 8.59
CA ALA A 27 -2.94 -5.17 8.67
C ALA A 27 -3.54 -6.32 7.85
N ILE A 28 -2.68 -7.21 7.34
CA ILE A 28 -3.03 -8.40 6.57
C ILE A 28 -2.95 -9.68 7.44
N ASN A 29 -2.62 -9.55 8.74
CA ASN A 29 -2.50 -10.66 9.71
C ASN A 29 -1.70 -11.86 9.17
N LEU A 30 -0.62 -11.57 8.45
CA LEU A 30 0.29 -12.55 7.85
C LEU A 30 1.72 -12.03 7.98
N ASP A 31 2.65 -12.90 8.34
CA ASP A 31 4.07 -12.57 8.28
C ASP A 31 4.55 -12.57 6.82
N LEU A 32 5.12 -11.43 6.42
CA LEU A 32 5.53 -11.16 5.04
C LEU A 32 7.04 -11.21 4.94
N ASN A 33 7.56 -12.16 4.15
CA ASN A 33 8.95 -12.10 3.72
C ASN A 33 9.09 -11.05 2.62
N LEU A 34 9.47 -9.83 3.01
CA LEU A 34 9.57 -8.68 2.12
C LEU A 34 10.60 -8.88 0.99
N ASN A 35 11.70 -9.60 1.25
CA ASN A 35 12.71 -9.91 0.22
C ASN A 35 12.11 -10.76 -0.91
N THR A 36 11.31 -11.77 -0.57
CA THR A 36 10.70 -12.62 -1.59
C THR A 36 9.54 -11.90 -2.28
N LEU A 37 8.78 -11.09 -1.53
CA LEU A 37 7.68 -10.30 -2.09
C LEU A 37 8.16 -9.25 -3.07
N SER A 38 9.29 -8.58 -2.83
CA SER A 38 9.83 -7.58 -3.76
C SER A 38 10.28 -8.17 -5.10
N LEU A 39 10.67 -9.45 -5.11
CA LEU A 39 11.03 -10.17 -6.34
C LEU A 39 9.80 -10.58 -7.16
N GLU A 40 8.65 -10.78 -6.50
CA GLU A 40 7.44 -11.35 -7.11
C GLU A 40 6.35 -10.33 -7.42
N LEU A 41 6.42 -9.16 -6.79
CA LEU A 41 5.53 -8.04 -7.04
C LEU A 41 6.24 -7.02 -7.93
N GLU A 42 5.60 -6.70 -9.06
CA GLU A 42 6.02 -5.61 -9.93
C GLU A 42 5.90 -4.26 -9.22
N ASN A 43 6.64 -3.25 -9.69
CA ASN A 43 6.57 -1.88 -9.16
C ASN A 43 6.76 -1.80 -7.63
N THR A 44 7.73 -2.57 -7.12
CA THR A 44 8.15 -2.53 -5.72
C THR A 44 9.53 -1.94 -5.55
N GLU A 45 9.74 -1.28 -4.42
CA GLU A 45 11.04 -0.80 -3.94
C GLU A 45 11.21 -1.31 -2.51
N TYR A 46 12.27 -2.07 -2.26
CA TYR A 46 12.58 -2.59 -0.93
C TYR A 46 14.09 -2.53 -0.68
N GLU A 47 14.48 -1.57 0.14
CA GLU A 47 15.86 -1.32 0.55
C GLU A 47 15.88 -1.22 2.09
N PRO A 48 15.97 -2.34 2.83
CA PRO A 48 15.77 -2.38 4.28
C PRO A 48 16.72 -1.46 5.07
N GLU A 49 17.92 -1.22 4.52
CA GLU A 49 18.91 -0.29 5.08
C GLU A 49 18.47 1.19 4.97
N GLN A 50 17.59 1.52 4.02
CA GLN A 50 17.05 2.86 3.82
C GLN A 50 15.66 3.02 4.45
N PHE A 51 14.82 1.99 4.33
CA PHE A 51 13.45 1.99 4.83
C PHE A 51 12.99 0.55 5.17
N PRO A 52 12.46 0.29 6.37
CA PRO A 52 12.13 -1.07 6.82
C PRO A 52 10.89 -1.69 6.16
N GLY A 53 10.15 -0.94 5.35
CA GLY A 53 8.96 -1.42 4.64
C GLY A 53 9.20 -1.59 3.14
N LEU A 54 8.42 -2.47 2.52
CA LEU A 54 8.36 -2.59 1.07
C LEU A 54 7.37 -1.54 0.54
N VAL A 55 7.84 -0.68 -0.36
CA VAL A 55 7.02 0.30 -1.06
C VAL A 55 6.45 -0.37 -2.31
N TYR A 56 5.13 -0.48 -2.40
CA TYR A 56 4.43 -1.09 -3.53
C TYR A 56 3.49 -0.09 -4.19
N LYS A 57 3.69 0.18 -5.48
CA LYS A 57 2.93 1.18 -6.23
C LYS A 57 1.91 0.50 -7.14
N LEU A 58 0.63 0.78 -6.91
CA LEU A 58 -0.46 0.45 -7.84
C LEU A 58 -0.67 1.60 -8.82
N GLU A 59 -0.76 1.27 -10.10
CA GLU A 59 -1.06 2.25 -11.16
C GLU A 59 -2.56 2.58 -11.21
N LYS A 60 -3.42 1.55 -11.12
CA LYS A 60 -4.87 1.70 -11.24
C LYS A 60 -5.63 0.75 -10.28
N PRO A 61 -6.35 1.28 -9.27
CA PRO A 61 -6.38 2.69 -8.85
C PRO A 61 -4.99 3.14 -8.37
N THR A 62 -4.67 4.42 -8.55
CA THR A 62 -3.37 4.96 -8.13
C THR A 62 -3.30 4.96 -6.61
N ALA A 63 -2.41 4.13 -6.06
CA ALA A 63 -2.17 4.04 -4.63
C ALA A 63 -0.77 3.53 -4.35
N THR A 64 -0.19 3.99 -3.25
CA THR A 64 1.09 3.50 -2.73
C THR A 64 0.86 2.79 -1.42
N PHE A 65 1.33 1.56 -1.32
CA PHE A 65 1.35 0.76 -0.12
C PHE A 65 2.73 0.74 0.50
N LEU A 66 2.77 0.89 1.82
CA LEU A 66 3.95 0.58 2.63
C LEU A 66 3.63 -0.70 3.40
N LEU A 67 4.28 -1.80 3.03
CA LEU A 67 4.07 -3.12 3.63
C LEU A 67 5.21 -3.42 4.61
N PHE A 68 4.87 -3.88 5.81
CA PHE A 68 5.84 -4.25 6.83
C PHE A 68 5.88 -5.76 7.03
N SER A 69 7.02 -6.28 7.48
CA SER A 69 7.25 -7.72 7.65
C SER A 69 6.26 -8.39 8.62
N ASN A 70 5.76 -7.65 9.60
CA ASN A 70 4.72 -8.09 10.56
C ASN A 70 3.28 -8.02 10.01
N GLY A 71 3.13 -7.80 8.70
CA GLY A 71 1.82 -7.73 8.04
C GLY A 71 1.07 -6.42 8.22
N LYS A 72 1.62 -5.42 8.93
CA LYS A 72 1.04 -4.07 8.94
C LYS A 72 1.17 -3.43 7.56
N LEU A 73 0.24 -2.54 7.24
CA LEU A 73 0.27 -1.76 6.00
C LEU A 73 -0.19 -0.31 6.21
N VAL A 74 0.32 0.57 5.35
CA VAL A 74 -0.22 1.91 5.12
C VAL A 74 -0.55 2.05 3.64
N CYS A 75 -1.68 2.68 3.33
CA CYS A 75 -2.10 3.04 1.98
C CYS A 75 -2.22 4.56 1.87
N THR A 76 -1.67 5.15 0.81
CA THR A 76 -1.77 6.58 0.51
C THR A 76 -1.93 6.81 -0.99
N GLY A 77 -2.33 8.00 -1.41
CA GLY A 77 -2.45 8.39 -2.83
C GLY A 77 -3.87 8.37 -3.37
N THR A 78 -4.85 7.95 -2.56
CA THR A 78 -6.26 7.89 -2.96
C THR A 78 -7.01 9.16 -2.57
N LYS A 79 -8.03 9.56 -3.34
CA LYS A 79 -8.77 10.82 -3.13
C LYS A 79 -10.16 10.62 -2.55
N ASN A 80 -10.64 9.39 -2.54
CA ASN A 80 -11.95 9.03 -2.02
C ASN A 80 -11.94 7.59 -1.49
N LYS A 81 -13.00 7.24 -0.76
CA LYS A 81 -13.13 5.92 -0.13
C LYS A 81 -13.20 4.78 -1.14
N ALA A 82 -13.86 4.98 -2.28
CA ALA A 82 -14.00 3.93 -3.30
C ALA A 82 -12.63 3.54 -3.89
N GLU A 83 -11.80 4.53 -4.22
CA GLU A 83 -10.42 4.28 -4.67
C GLU A 83 -9.59 3.54 -3.61
N LEU A 84 -9.73 3.90 -2.33
CA LEU A 84 -9.08 3.19 -1.24
C LEU A 84 -9.53 1.72 -1.16
N ASP A 85 -10.83 1.47 -1.20
CA ASP A 85 -11.39 0.12 -1.12
C ASP A 85 -10.92 -0.74 -2.30
N ASP A 86 -10.97 -0.20 -3.52
CA ASP A 86 -10.50 -0.87 -4.74
C ASP A 86 -9.00 -1.18 -4.69
N SER A 87 -8.18 -0.23 -4.21
CA SER A 87 -6.74 -0.43 -4.06
C SER A 87 -6.42 -1.53 -3.04
N ILE A 88 -7.17 -1.61 -1.93
CA ILE A 88 -7.00 -2.67 -0.92
C ILE A 88 -7.39 -4.04 -1.50
N ILE A 89 -8.45 -4.12 -2.31
CA ILE A 89 -8.85 -5.36 -2.98
C ILE A 89 -7.74 -5.82 -3.93
N GLN A 90 -7.19 -4.90 -4.73
CA GLN A 90 -6.13 -5.20 -5.68
C GLN A 90 -4.82 -5.61 -4.99
N LEU A 91 -4.44 -4.93 -3.90
CA LEU A 91 -3.32 -5.33 -3.04
C LEU A 91 -3.48 -6.79 -2.60
N ASN A 92 -4.62 -7.14 -2.00
CA ASN A 92 -4.87 -8.48 -1.48
C ASN A 92 -4.77 -9.54 -2.58
N ARG A 93 -5.30 -9.25 -3.77
CA ARG A 93 -5.19 -10.15 -4.93
C ARG A 93 -3.74 -10.38 -5.33
N ASN A 94 -2.96 -9.29 -5.46
CA ASN A 94 -1.59 -9.34 -5.93
C ASN A 94 -0.66 -10.04 -4.93
N VAL A 95 -0.78 -9.72 -3.64
CA VAL A 95 -0.03 -10.38 -2.57
C VAL A 95 -0.35 -11.88 -2.51
N ARG A 96 -1.62 -12.27 -2.58
CA ARG A 96 -2.00 -13.70 -2.59
C ARG A 96 -1.45 -14.45 -3.81
N ALA A 97 -1.46 -13.82 -4.98
CA ALA A 97 -0.91 -14.42 -6.20
C ALA A 97 0.62 -14.59 -6.09
N ALA A 98 1.34 -13.58 -5.60
CA ALA A 98 2.78 -13.66 -5.34
C ALA A 98 3.10 -14.79 -4.34
N LEU A 99 2.40 -14.84 -3.20
CA LEU A 99 2.60 -15.88 -2.20
C LEU A 99 2.35 -17.30 -2.74
N LYS A 100 1.39 -17.46 -3.67
CA LYS A 100 1.15 -18.75 -4.33
C LYS A 100 2.34 -19.15 -5.21
N ARG A 101 2.86 -18.24 -6.05
CA ARG A 101 4.02 -18.49 -6.90
C ARG A 101 5.27 -18.83 -6.08
N ILE A 102 5.49 -18.12 -4.97
CA ILE A 102 6.59 -18.39 -4.04
C ILE A 102 6.54 -19.83 -3.53
N LYS A 103 5.37 -20.28 -3.08
CA LYS A 103 5.18 -21.66 -2.59
C LYS A 103 5.44 -22.70 -3.67
N GLU A 104 4.99 -22.45 -4.91
CA GLU A 104 5.22 -23.35 -6.04
C GLU A 104 6.70 -23.43 -6.42
N MET A 105 7.45 -22.32 -6.39
CA MET A 105 8.91 -22.31 -6.61
C MET A 105 9.67 -23.09 -5.55
N GLN A 106 9.30 -22.91 -4.27
CA GLN A 106 9.93 -23.63 -3.15
C GLN A 106 9.70 -25.13 -3.26
N LYS A 107 8.49 -25.56 -3.65
CA LYS A 107 8.17 -26.97 -3.86
C LYS A 107 9.01 -27.59 -4.98
N ARG A 108 9.12 -26.92 -6.14
CA ARG A 108 9.94 -27.42 -7.26
C ARG A 108 11.41 -27.55 -6.88
N LYS A 109 11.96 -26.57 -6.17
CA LYS A 109 13.36 -26.59 -5.74
C LYS A 109 13.64 -27.74 -4.76
N ALA A 110 12.71 -28.01 -3.84
CA ALA A 110 12.84 -29.15 -2.91
C ALA A 110 12.79 -30.50 -3.65
N GLU A 111 11.95 -30.63 -4.68
CA GLU A 111 11.89 -31.84 -5.51
C GLU A 111 13.16 -32.01 -6.36
N GLU A 112 13.77 -30.94 -6.85
CA GLU A 112 15.04 -30.98 -7.62
C GLU A 112 16.25 -31.32 -6.75
N ASP A 113 16.30 -30.83 -5.50
CA ASP A 113 17.40 -31.09 -4.55
C ASP A 113 17.36 -32.53 -3.96
N GLU A 114 16.25 -33.27 -4.14
CA GLU A 114 16.07 -34.67 -3.69
C GLU A 114 16.55 -35.73 -4.71
N PHE A 115 16.96 -35.34 -5.93
CA PHE A 115 17.51 -36.22 -6.98
C PHE A 115 19.00 -35.96 -7.24
#